data_AF-A0A944Z7V2-F1
#
_entry.id   AF-A0A944Z7V2-F1
#
_cell.length_a   1.000
_cell.length_b   1.000
_cell.length_c   1.000
_cell.angle_alpha   90.00
_cell.angle_beta   90.00
_cell.angle_gamma   90.00
#
_symmetry.space_group_name_H-M   'P 1'
#
loop_
_entity.id
_entity.type
_entity.pdbx_description
1 polymer ?
#
loop_
_entity_poly.entity_id
_entity_poly.type
_entity_poly.pdbx_seq_one_letter_code
_entity_poly.pdbx_strand_id
1 'polypeptide(L)'
;LMKKIGDVPEKDPVPKLFIWGSIMENEEIVKMIEDAGARVVSEDFCTGSRYFDRKVEITDNPYKSIAERYLKRSPCSRMVDVFGRIKGIVSLIERRAISGAIYHSLKFCDHTLYDYPLVKEEFEKKHIPLLHINCDSAKSDGQTKTRIEAFIEQLTA
;
A
#
# COMPACT_ATOMS: atom_id res chain seq x y z
N LEU A 1 -38.71 10.97 -12.92
CA LEU A 1 -37.73 11.94 -13.44
C LEU A 1 -36.32 11.43 -13.16
N MET A 2 -35.78 10.58 -14.04
CA MET A 2 -34.36 10.20 -14.03
C MET A 2 -33.63 11.19 -14.94
N LYS A 3 -32.77 12.03 -14.37
CA LYS A 3 -31.88 12.90 -15.14
C LYS A 3 -30.91 12.00 -15.91
N LYS A 4 -30.84 12.17 -17.23
CA LYS A 4 -29.76 11.64 -18.07
C LYS A 4 -28.45 12.12 -17.46
N ILE A 5 -27.59 11.17 -17.08
CA ILE A 5 -26.19 11.45 -16.74
C ILE A 5 -25.56 11.88 -18.06
N GLY A 6 -25.40 13.20 -18.22
CA GLY A 6 -24.65 13.77 -19.32
C GLY A 6 -23.19 13.31 -19.23
N ASP A 7 -22.56 13.24 -20.40
CA ASP A 7 -21.15 12.90 -20.55
C ASP A 7 -20.30 13.67 -19.54
N VAL A 8 -19.82 12.93 -18.53
CA VAL A 8 -18.82 13.45 -17.59
C VAL A 8 -17.55 13.57 -18.42
N PRO A 9 -16.95 14.77 -18.54
CA PRO A 9 -15.69 14.92 -19.26
C PRO A 9 -14.69 13.91 -18.67
N GLU A 10 -14.03 13.16 -19.54
CA GLU A 10 -12.98 12.22 -19.19
C GLU A 10 -11.86 13.04 -18.52
N LYS A 11 -11.96 13.20 -17.20
CA LYS A 11 -10.88 13.75 -16.36
C LYS A 11 -9.66 12.91 -16.67
N ASP A 12 -8.51 13.57 -16.82
CA ASP A 12 -7.20 12.91 -16.88
C ASP A 12 -7.18 11.71 -15.92
N PRO A 13 -6.63 10.56 -16.33
CA PRO A 13 -6.76 9.33 -15.57
C PRO A 13 -6.24 9.54 -14.15
N VAL A 14 -7.15 9.53 -13.18
CA VAL A 14 -6.86 9.73 -11.76
C VAL A 14 -5.79 8.72 -11.33
N PRO A 15 -4.61 9.15 -10.84
CA PRO A 15 -3.53 8.25 -10.47
C PRO A 15 -3.99 7.23 -9.43
N LYS A 16 -3.73 5.96 -9.69
CA LYS A 16 -4.06 4.86 -8.78
C LYS A 16 -2.85 4.56 -7.92
N LEU A 17 -2.97 4.64 -6.61
CA LEU A 17 -1.89 4.36 -5.67
C LEU A 17 -2.12 3.06 -4.90
N PHE A 18 -1.00 2.41 -4.60
CA PHE A 18 -0.90 1.36 -3.59
C PHE A 18 -0.19 1.89 -2.35
N ILE A 19 -0.65 1.53 -1.16
CA ILE A 19 0.00 1.96 0.09
C ILE A 19 0.23 0.76 1.03
N TRP A 20 1.44 0.61 1.56
CA TRP A 20 1.79 -0.53 2.41
C TRP A 20 2.97 -0.27 3.34
N GLY A 21 3.18 -1.16 4.30
CA GLY A 21 4.38 -1.18 5.14
C GLY A 21 4.08 -1.58 6.58
N SER A 22 4.48 -0.73 7.53
CA SER A 22 4.16 -0.88 8.96
C SER A 22 2.67 -0.73 9.22
N ILE A 23 2.24 -0.94 10.46
CA ILE A 23 0.88 -0.55 10.86
C ILE A 23 0.62 0.93 10.50
N MET A 24 -0.59 1.20 10.01
CA MET A 24 -1.11 2.54 9.78
C MET A 24 -2.30 2.73 10.71
N GLU A 25 -2.17 3.64 11.66
CA GLU A 25 -3.17 3.87 12.72
C GLU A 25 -4.14 5.01 12.39
N ASN A 26 -3.82 5.85 11.38
CA ASN A 26 -4.65 6.95 10.95
C ASN A 26 -4.91 6.91 9.44
N GLU A 27 -6.17 7.13 9.07
CA GLU A 27 -6.66 7.29 7.70
C GLU A 27 -6.30 8.66 7.05
N GLU A 28 -5.78 9.62 7.81
CA GLU A 28 -5.38 10.95 7.32
C GLU A 28 -4.48 10.89 6.08
N ILE A 29 -3.56 9.93 6.01
CA ILE A 29 -2.68 9.76 4.84
C ILE A 29 -3.50 9.41 3.59
N VAL A 30 -4.50 8.54 3.73
CA VAL A 30 -5.40 8.19 2.62
C VAL A 30 -6.18 9.43 2.18
N LYS A 31 -6.70 10.20 3.14
CA LYS A 31 -7.39 11.44 2.83
C LYS A 31 -6.50 12.46 2.12
N MET A 32 -5.25 12.61 2.53
CA MET A 32 -4.29 13.51 1.86
C MET A 32 -4.00 13.09 0.42
N ILE A 33 -3.90 11.80 0.16
CA ILE A 33 -3.74 11.26 -1.19
C ILE A 33 -4.96 11.60 -2.05
N GLU A 34 -6.16 11.41 -1.51
CA GLU A 34 -7.41 11.69 -2.22
C GLU A 34 -7.65 13.19 -2.45
N ASP A 35 -7.37 14.03 -1.45
CA ASP A 35 -7.45 15.49 -1.53
C ASP A 35 -6.44 16.04 -2.55
N ALA A 36 -5.28 15.40 -2.71
CA ALA A 36 -4.27 15.72 -3.72
C ALA A 36 -4.61 15.19 -5.13
N GLY A 37 -5.76 14.54 -5.33
CA GLY A 37 -6.27 14.16 -6.64
C GLY A 37 -5.89 12.76 -7.12
N ALA A 38 -5.40 11.89 -6.25
CA ALA A 38 -5.15 10.47 -6.54
C ALA A 38 -6.19 9.56 -5.85
N ARG A 39 -6.11 8.24 -6.07
CA ARG A 39 -6.98 7.25 -5.43
C ARG A 39 -6.18 6.09 -4.87
N VAL A 40 -6.38 5.76 -3.61
CA VAL A 40 -5.85 4.52 -3.02
C VAL A 40 -6.73 3.35 -3.46
N VAL A 41 -6.20 2.48 -4.34
CA VAL A 41 -6.96 1.34 -4.90
C VAL A 41 -6.60 0.00 -4.27
N SER A 42 -5.55 -0.03 -3.45
CA SER A 42 -5.12 -1.22 -2.72
C SER A 42 -4.25 -0.83 -1.53
N GLU A 43 -4.27 -1.67 -0.49
CA GLU A 43 -3.35 -1.58 0.64
C GLU A 43 -2.85 -2.96 1.09
N ASP A 44 -1.78 -2.98 1.87
CA ASP A 44 -1.24 -4.19 2.50
C ASP A 44 -0.77 -3.92 3.93
N PHE A 45 -1.73 -3.85 4.86
CA PHE A 45 -1.51 -3.63 6.29
C PHE A 45 -1.98 -4.77 7.17
N CYS A 46 -1.35 -4.92 8.34
CA CYS A 46 -1.73 -5.90 9.36
C CYS A 46 -3.14 -5.66 9.94
N THR A 47 -3.58 -4.40 9.95
CA THR A 47 -4.92 -3.94 10.36
C THR A 47 -5.88 -3.79 9.17
N GLY A 48 -5.44 -4.12 7.95
CA GLY A 48 -6.22 -4.08 6.72
C GLY A 48 -6.26 -5.45 6.04
N SER A 49 -5.95 -5.47 4.75
CA SER A 49 -6.13 -6.63 3.87
C SER A 49 -5.42 -7.89 4.36
N ARG A 50 -4.25 -7.79 5.02
CA ARG A 50 -3.54 -8.97 5.56
C ARG A 50 -4.32 -9.73 6.63
N TYR A 51 -5.32 -9.10 7.24
CA TYR A 51 -6.17 -9.77 8.22
C TYR A 51 -7.26 -10.62 7.52
N PHE A 52 -7.74 -10.20 6.36
CA PHE A 52 -8.88 -10.82 5.67
C PHE A 52 -8.50 -11.57 4.38
N ASP A 53 -7.22 -11.55 3.98
CA ASP A 53 -6.73 -12.13 2.72
C ASP A 53 -6.97 -13.63 2.56
N ARG A 54 -7.12 -14.36 3.67
CA ARG A 54 -7.26 -15.81 3.68
C ARG A 54 -8.20 -16.29 4.80
N LYS A 55 -9.08 -17.21 4.43
CA LYS A 55 -9.91 -17.98 5.36
C LYS A 55 -9.13 -19.17 5.94
N VAL A 56 -9.47 -19.57 7.16
CA VAL A 56 -9.00 -20.83 7.74
C VAL A 56 -9.72 -21.97 7.02
N GLU A 57 -8.96 -22.94 6.50
CA GLU A 57 -9.53 -24.14 5.89
C GLU A 57 -10.13 -25.06 6.97
N ILE A 58 -11.35 -25.53 6.76
CA ILE A 58 -12.02 -26.43 7.70
C ILE A 58 -11.51 -27.85 7.43
N THR A 59 -10.76 -28.41 8.37
CA THR A 59 -10.17 -29.75 8.30
C THR A 59 -10.31 -30.47 9.65
N ASP A 60 -9.99 -31.76 9.68
CA ASP A 60 -10.00 -32.57 10.91
C ASP A 60 -8.96 -32.10 11.95
N ASN A 61 -7.95 -31.32 11.53
CA ASN A 61 -6.97 -30.71 12.42
C ASN A 61 -7.07 -29.17 12.38
N PRO A 62 -7.97 -28.56 13.17
CA PRO A 62 -8.18 -27.12 13.17
C PRO A 62 -6.93 -26.33 13.61
N TYR A 63 -6.10 -26.88 14.49
CA TYR A 63 -4.86 -26.22 14.93
C TYR A 63 -3.87 -26.04 13.78
N LYS A 64 -3.70 -27.08 12.96
CA LYS A 64 -2.86 -27.02 11.77
C LYS A 64 -3.43 -26.00 10.77
N SER A 65 -4.73 -26.03 10.50
CA SER A 65 -5.37 -25.06 9.61
C SER A 65 -5.17 -23.60 10.06
N ILE A 66 -5.30 -23.33 11.36
CA ILE A 66 -5.08 -21.99 11.92
C ILE A 66 -3.62 -21.58 11.73
N ALA A 67 -2.67 -22.43 12.13
CA ALA A 67 -1.23 -22.15 12.00
C ALA A 67 -0.84 -21.88 10.53
N GLU A 68 -1.32 -22.71 9.60
CA GLU A 68 -1.08 -22.52 8.17
C GLU A 68 -1.65 -21.21 7.65
N ARG A 69 -2.86 -20.81 8.06
CA ARG A 69 -3.40 -19.50 7.68
C ARG A 69 -2.51 -18.35 8.17
N TYR A 70 -1.97 -18.42 9.39
CA TYR A 70 -1.09 -17.37 9.92
C TYR A 70 0.25 -17.29 9.20
N LEU A 71 0.78 -18.41 8.71
CA LEU A 71 2.06 -18.49 8.01
C LEU A 71 1.95 -18.22 6.50
N LYS A 72 0.82 -18.55 5.87
CA LYS A 72 0.58 -18.44 4.41
C LYS A 72 -0.14 -17.15 3.97
N ARG A 73 -0.50 -16.26 4.90
CA ARG A 73 -1.01 -14.91 4.56
C ARG A 73 0.10 -14.03 3.98
N SER A 74 -0.27 -12.89 3.40
CA SER A 74 0.69 -11.87 2.95
C SER A 74 1.70 -11.55 4.07
N PRO A 75 3.01 -11.74 3.82
CA PRO A 75 4.02 -11.65 4.88
C PRO A 75 4.24 -10.21 5.35
N CYS A 76 4.38 -10.03 6.65
CA CYS A 76 4.85 -8.78 7.27
C CYS A 76 6.38 -8.68 7.13
N SER A 77 6.96 -7.48 7.31
CA SER A 77 8.42 -7.26 7.38
C SER A 77 9.13 -8.08 8.48
N ARG A 78 8.36 -8.63 9.42
CA ARG A 78 8.88 -9.53 10.46
C ARG A 78 9.11 -10.96 9.97
N MET A 79 8.66 -11.29 8.76
CA MET A 79 8.79 -12.63 8.16
C MET A 79 10.03 -12.66 7.25
N VAL A 80 10.59 -13.85 7.08
CA VAL A 80 11.89 -14.06 6.40
C VAL A 80 11.87 -13.73 4.91
N ASP A 81 10.75 -13.93 4.22
CA ASP A 81 10.67 -13.86 2.76
C ASP A 81 10.37 -12.44 2.23
N VAL A 82 11.36 -11.55 2.32
CA VAL A 82 11.27 -10.18 1.79
C VAL A 82 11.10 -10.15 0.26
N PHE A 83 11.80 -11.02 -0.47
CA PHE A 83 11.77 -11.06 -1.94
C PHE A 83 10.44 -11.58 -2.48
N GLY A 84 9.88 -12.64 -1.88
CA GLY A 84 8.57 -13.15 -2.26
C GLY A 84 7.48 -12.10 -2.03
N ARG A 85 7.59 -11.32 -0.95
CA ARG A 85 6.68 -10.19 -0.70
C ARG A 85 6.79 -9.11 -1.76
N ILE A 86 8.01 -8.63 -2.06
CA ILE A 86 8.22 -7.60 -3.09
C ILE A 86 7.69 -8.08 -4.44
N LYS A 87 7.98 -9.32 -4.82
CA LYS A 87 7.47 -9.93 -6.05
C LYS A 87 5.93 -9.96 -6.10
N GLY A 88 5.29 -10.30 -4.98
CA GLY A 88 3.83 -10.29 -4.86
C GLY A 88 3.24 -8.90 -5.06
N ILE A 89 3.88 -7.88 -4.46
CA ILE A 89 3.49 -6.47 -4.56
C ILE A 89 3.67 -5.94 -5.99
N VAL A 90 4.84 -6.15 -6.60
CA VAL A 90 5.11 -5.73 -7.98
C VAL A 90 4.09 -6.34 -8.93
N SER A 91 3.80 -7.63 -8.78
CA SER A 91 2.79 -8.30 -9.60
C SER A 91 1.37 -7.75 -9.36
N LEU A 92 1.05 -7.31 -8.14
CA LEU A 92 -0.23 -6.65 -7.85
C LEU A 92 -0.33 -5.29 -8.54
N ILE A 93 0.74 -4.49 -8.49
CA ILE A 93 0.84 -3.16 -9.11
C ILE A 93 0.62 -3.27 -10.62
N GLU A 94 1.34 -4.20 -11.28
CA GLU A 94 1.22 -4.46 -12.72
C GLU A 94 -0.21 -4.89 -13.09
N ARG A 95 -0.78 -5.88 -12.40
CA ARG A 95 -2.12 -6.41 -12.70
C ARG A 95 -3.24 -5.38 -12.54
N ARG A 96 -3.08 -4.41 -11.64
CA ARG A 96 -4.09 -3.39 -11.34
C ARG A 96 -3.83 -2.05 -12.05
N ALA A 97 -2.78 -1.97 -12.87
CA ALA A 97 -2.33 -0.73 -13.51
C ALA A 97 -2.22 0.42 -12.50
N ILE A 98 -1.52 0.15 -11.40
CA ILE A 98 -1.26 1.13 -10.33
C ILE A 98 -0.13 2.05 -10.78
N SER A 99 -0.36 3.37 -10.68
CA SER A 99 0.54 4.42 -11.17
C SER A 99 1.77 4.62 -10.30
N GLY A 100 1.65 4.35 -9.00
CA GLY A 100 2.74 4.54 -8.04
C GLY A 100 2.39 3.95 -6.69
N ALA A 101 3.36 3.93 -5.79
CA ALA A 101 3.20 3.30 -4.50
C ALA A 101 3.79 4.13 -3.36
N ILE A 102 3.19 4.02 -2.18
CA ILE A 102 3.63 4.69 -0.95
C ILE A 102 4.03 3.61 0.06
N TYR A 103 5.31 3.61 0.42
CA TYR A 103 5.81 2.81 1.53
C TYR A 103 5.67 3.61 2.83
N HIS A 104 4.83 3.14 3.73
CA HIS A 104 4.60 3.74 5.03
C HIS A 104 5.40 3.00 6.11
N SER A 105 6.23 3.72 6.86
CA SER A 105 6.90 3.20 8.05
C SER A 105 6.55 4.04 9.27
N LEU A 106 6.23 3.36 10.36
CA LEU A 106 6.23 3.95 11.69
C LEU A 106 7.69 4.15 12.12
N LYS A 107 7.98 5.30 12.71
CA LYS A 107 9.30 5.60 13.28
C LYS A 107 9.67 4.52 14.28
N PHE A 108 10.92 4.09 14.23
CA PHE A 108 11.45 2.97 15.03
C PHE A 108 10.85 1.59 14.71
N CYS A 109 10.14 1.43 13.60
CA CYS A 109 9.82 0.10 13.08
C CYS A 109 11.00 -0.46 12.28
N ASP A 110 12.00 -0.97 13.00
CA ASP A 110 13.28 -1.44 12.45
C ASP A 110 13.10 -2.42 11.30
N HIS A 111 12.13 -3.34 11.40
CA HIS A 111 11.84 -4.30 10.33
C HIS A 111 11.48 -3.61 9.01
N THR A 112 10.55 -2.65 9.04
CA THR A 112 10.14 -1.95 7.80
C THR A 112 11.23 -1.04 7.26
N LEU A 113 12.01 -0.41 8.15
CA LEU A 113 13.14 0.45 7.78
C LEU A 113 14.31 -0.36 7.22
N TYR A 114 14.56 -1.56 7.75
CA TYR A 114 15.57 -2.48 7.25
C TYR A 114 15.24 -3.01 5.86
N ASP A 115 13.96 -3.29 5.59
CA ASP A 115 13.52 -3.73 4.26
C ASP A 115 13.54 -2.60 3.21
N TYR A 116 13.39 -1.35 3.63
CA TYR A 116 13.16 -0.23 2.72
C TYR A 116 14.25 -0.04 1.64
N PRO A 117 15.57 -0.10 1.94
CA PRO A 117 16.60 -0.01 0.90
C PRO A 117 16.42 -1.03 -0.21
N LEU A 118 16.08 -2.27 0.14
CA LEU A 118 15.83 -3.34 -0.82
C LEU A 118 14.53 -3.11 -1.61
N VAL A 119 13.46 -2.69 -0.94
CA VAL A 119 12.20 -2.31 -1.60
C VAL A 119 12.44 -1.20 -2.62
N LYS A 120 13.18 -0.16 -2.24
CA LYS A 120 13.52 0.97 -3.11
C LYS A 120 14.29 0.50 -4.34
N GLU A 121 15.34 -0.31 -4.14
CA GLU A 121 16.15 -0.85 -5.24
C GLU A 121 15.31 -1.65 -6.25
N GLU A 122 14.43 -2.54 -5.77
CA GLU A 122 13.59 -3.36 -6.63
C GLU A 122 12.51 -2.55 -7.37
N PHE A 123 11.97 -1.51 -6.74
CA PHE A 123 11.01 -0.60 -7.37
C PHE A 123 11.69 0.26 -8.44
N GLU A 124 12.90 0.76 -8.19
CA GLU A 124 13.71 1.51 -9.17
C GLU A 124 14.04 0.65 -10.39
N LYS A 125 14.47 -0.61 -10.19
CA LYS A 125 14.72 -1.58 -11.28
C LYS A 125 13.49 -1.84 -12.16
N LYS A 126 12.29 -1.71 -11.59
CA LYS A 126 11.01 -1.92 -12.27
C LYS A 126 10.38 -0.64 -12.80
N HIS A 127 11.03 0.51 -12.61
CA HIS A 127 10.49 1.82 -12.95
C HIS A 127 9.13 2.10 -12.30
N ILE A 128 8.92 1.60 -11.07
CA ILE A 128 7.71 1.87 -10.30
C ILE A 128 7.97 3.05 -9.37
N PRO A 129 7.24 4.18 -9.52
CA PRO A 129 7.37 5.31 -8.62
C PRO A 129 7.07 4.93 -7.17
N LEU A 130 7.97 5.32 -6.25
CA LEU A 130 7.87 4.99 -4.84
C LEU A 130 8.11 6.22 -3.96
N LEU A 131 7.16 6.53 -3.08
CA LEU A 131 7.32 7.51 -2.01
C LEU A 131 7.43 6.80 -0.66
N HIS A 132 8.46 7.12 0.12
CA HIS A 132 8.59 6.65 1.50
C HIS A 132 8.12 7.70 2.50
N ILE A 133 7.10 7.37 3.28
CA ILE A 133 6.59 8.19 4.36
C ILE A 133 6.98 7.54 5.68
N ASN A 134 7.72 8.28 6.51
CA ASN A 134 8.14 7.83 7.83
C ASN A 134 7.47 8.71 8.90
N CYS A 135 6.50 8.16 9.63
CA CYS A 135 5.65 8.91 10.57
C CYS A 135 5.94 8.52 12.02
N ASP A 136 5.89 9.46 12.95
CA ASP A 136 6.16 9.22 14.38
C ASP A 136 4.94 9.33 15.30
N SER A 137 3.80 9.74 14.76
CA SER A 137 2.56 9.83 15.49
C SER A 137 1.38 9.52 14.57
N ALA A 138 0.23 9.28 15.19
CA ALA A 138 -1.03 9.16 14.46
C ALA A 138 -1.38 10.44 13.70
N LYS A 139 -0.79 11.62 13.98
CA LYS A 139 -1.10 12.86 13.26
C LYS A 139 -0.15 13.04 12.10
N SER A 140 -0.71 13.24 10.91
CA SER A 140 0.12 13.58 9.77
C SER A 140 0.42 15.09 9.77
N ASP A 141 1.66 15.45 9.46
CA ASP A 141 2.11 16.84 9.47
C ASP A 141 2.01 17.49 8.08
N GLY A 142 2.12 18.82 8.02
CA GLY A 142 2.11 19.57 6.76
C GLY A 142 3.23 19.15 5.80
N GLN A 143 4.35 18.66 6.33
CA GLN A 143 5.45 18.13 5.53
C GLN A 143 5.03 16.87 4.75
N THR A 144 4.35 15.93 5.41
CA THR A 144 3.83 14.71 4.79
C THR A 144 2.86 15.06 3.65
N LYS A 145 1.98 16.03 3.87
CA LYS A 145 1.05 16.52 2.86
C LYS A 145 1.77 17.03 1.61
N THR A 146 2.71 17.96 1.76
CA THR A 146 3.45 18.52 0.60
C THR A 146 4.24 17.46 -0.16
N ARG A 147 4.78 16.45 0.53
CA ARG A 147 5.49 15.34 -0.15
C ARG A 147 4.55 14.45 -0.95
N ILE A 148 3.32 14.21 -0.45
CA ILE A 148 2.28 13.47 -1.18
C ILE A 148 1.84 14.25 -2.42
N GLU A 149 1.58 15.56 -2.28
CA GLU A 149 1.19 16.44 -3.39
C GLU A 149 2.26 16.42 -4.50
N ALA A 150 3.53 16.66 -4.14
CA ALA A 150 4.63 16.65 -5.11
C ALA A 150 4.82 15.27 -5.78
N PHE A 151 4.61 14.18 -5.03
CA PHE A 151 4.68 12.83 -5.60
C PHE A 151 3.55 12.59 -6.60
N ILE A 152 2.32 13.01 -6.29
CA ILE A 152 1.18 12.86 -7.20
C ILE A 152 1.35 13.73 -8.44
N GLU A 153 1.83 14.97 -8.29
CA GLU A 153 2.19 15.84 -9.41
C GLU A 153 3.20 15.16 -10.35
N GLN A 154 4.24 14.52 -9.81
CA GLN A 154 5.23 13.76 -10.59
C GLN A 154 4.60 12.59 -11.39
N LEU A 155 3.52 11.98 -10.91
CA LEU A 155 2.83 10.90 -11.61
C LEU A 155 1.95 11.38 -12.76
N THR A 156 1.56 12.66 -12.73
CA THR A 156 0.64 13.28 -13.70
C THR A 156 1.35 14.23 -14.68
N ALA A 157 2.60 14.58 -14.41
CA ALA A 157 3.45 15.42 -15.26
C ALA A 157 3.97 14.66 -16.48
#